data_AF-A0A1L5KIB2-F1
#
_entry.id   AF-A0A1L5KIB2-F1
#
_cell.length_a   1.000
_cell.length_b   1.000
_cell.length_c   1.000
_cell.angle_alpha   90.00
_cell.angle_beta   90.00
_cell.angle_gamma   90.00
#
_symmetry.space_group_name_H-M   'P 1'
#
loop_
_entity.id
_entity.type
_entity.pdbx_description
1 polymer ?
#
loop_
_entity_poly.entity_id
_entity_poly.type
_entity_poly.pdbx_seq_one_letter_code
_entity_poly.pdbx_strand_id
1 'polypeptide(L)' 'MKVAHIALWTRHLEQQARFWVEFFAGEINEKYRSKTNPGFESYFVNG' A
#
# COMPACT_ATOMS: atom_id res chain seq x y z
N MET A 1 -20.72 1.61 12.43
CA MET A 1 -20.14 1.36 11.09
C MET A 1 -18.69 0.91 11.28
N LYS A 2 -18.25 -0.18 10.64
CA LYS A 2 -16.86 -0.66 10.72
C LYS A 2 -16.25 -0.56 9.32
N VAL A 3 -15.14 0.15 9.19
CA VAL A 3 -14.36 0.20 7.94
C VAL A 3 -13.40 -0.97 7.97
N ALA A 4 -13.48 -1.86 6.99
CA ALA A 4 -12.58 -3.01 6.89
C ALA A 4 -11.21 -2.59 6.34
N HIS A 5 -11.19 -1.84 5.24
CA HIS A 5 -9.98 -1.36 4.57
C HIS A 5 -10.23 -0.01 3.89
N ILE A 6 -9.16 0.74 3.63
CA ILE A 6 -9.15 1.97 2.84
C ILE A 6 -8.06 1.84 1.78
N ALA A 7 -8.36 2.26 0.54
CA ALA A 7 -7.36 2.37 -0.52
C ALA A 7 -6.92 3.82 -0.70
N LEU A 8 -5.60 4.04 -0.79
CA LEU A 8 -5.02 5.36 -1.05
C LEU A 8 -4.25 5.31 -2.38
N TRP A 9 -4.57 6.24 -3.27
CA TRP A 9 -3.82 6.45 -4.51
C TRP A 9 -2.73 7.49 -4.31
N THR A 10 -1.53 7.21 -4.82
CA THR A 10 -0.37 8.09 -4.68
C THR A 10 0.49 8.06 -5.93
N ARG A 11 1.21 9.17 -6.17
CA ARG A 11 2.25 9.25 -7.21
C ARG A 11 3.60 8.73 -6.71
N HIS A 12 3.74 8.49 -5.41
CA HIS A 12 5.00 8.11 -4.76
C HIS A 12 4.82 6.84 -3.92
N LEU A 13 4.55 5.71 -4.60
CA LEU A 13 4.17 4.44 -3.95
C LEU A 13 5.18 3.98 -2.88
N GLU A 14 6.48 4.00 -3.19
CA GLU A 14 7.53 3.60 -2.25
C GLU A 14 7.60 4.47 -1.00
N GLN A 15 7.41 5.78 -1.17
CA GLN A 15 7.46 6.73 -0.06
C GLN A 15 6.24 6.55 0.83
N GLN A 16 5.07 6.29 0.24
CA GLN A 16 3.85 6.01 0.98
C GLN A 16 3.95 4.73 1.80
N ALA A 17 4.51 3.65 1.22
CA ALA A 17 4.73 2.40 1.94
C ALA A 17 5.67 2.60 3.14
N ARG A 18 6.82 3.24 2.93
CA ARG A 18 7.76 3.56 4.01
C ARG A 18 7.14 4.40 5.11
N PHE A 19 6.33 5.41 4.77
CA PHE A 19 5.63 6.22 5.75
C PHE A 19 4.78 5.37 6.71
N TRP A 20 4.02 4.41 6.19
CA TRP A 20 3.19 3.55 7.03
C TRP A 20 4.02 2.60 7.91
N VAL A 21 5.14 2.07 7.40
CA VAL A 21 6.06 1.25 8.18
C VAL A 21 6.73 2.07 9.30
N GLU A 22 7.29 3.22 8.97
CA GLU A 22 8.12 4.01 9.89
C GLU A 22 7.30 4.74 10.95
N PHE A 23 6.15 5.32 10.59
CA PHE A 23 5.36 6.14 11.52
C PHE A 23 4.33 5.33 12.30
N PHE A 24 3.82 4.25 11.73
CA PHE A 24 2.74 3.45 12.33
C PHE A 24 3.16 2.01 12.66
N ALA A 25 4.44 1.66 12.48
CA ALA A 25 4.93 0.30 12.63
C ALA A 25 4.16 -0.73 11.78
N GLY A 26 3.61 -0.29 10.64
CA GLY A 26 2.83 -1.16 9.75
C GLY A 26 3.71 -2.21 9.06
N GLU A 27 3.16 -3.40 8.86
CA GLU A 27 3.79 -4.46 8.08
C GLU A 27 3.31 -4.40 6.64
N ILE A 28 4.23 -4.44 5.68
CA ILE A 28 3.90 -4.42 4.25
C ILE A 28 4.19 -5.75 3.57
N ASN A 29 3.35 -6.08 2.59
CA ASN A 29 3.60 -7.22 1.73
C ASN A 29 4.66 -6.93 0.66
N GLU A 30 5.01 -7.94 -0.14
CA GLU A 30 5.76 -7.73 -1.38
C GLU A 30 4.95 -6.84 -2.34
N LYS A 31 5.65 -6.00 -3.12
CA LYS A 31 5.03 -5.14 -4.11
C LYS A 31 4.18 -5.96 -5.08
N TYR A 32 2.89 -5.68 -5.10
CA TYR A 32 2.03 -6.22 -6.14
C TYR A 32 2.21 -5.44 -7.44
N ARG A 33 2.38 -6.16 -8.54
CA ARG A 33 2.37 -5.63 -9.91
C ARG A 33 1.27 -6.32 -10.68
N SER A 34 0.34 -5.55 -11.22
CA SER A 34 -0.78 -6.12 -11.97
C SER A 34 -0.30 -6.75 -13.27
N LYS A 35 -0.83 -7.96 -13.54
CA LYS A 35 -0.60 -8.67 -14.81
C LYS A 35 -1.58 -8.24 -15.91
N THR A 36 -2.72 -7.67 -15.54
CA THR A 36 -3.83 -7.33 -16.46
C THR A 36 -4.07 -5.83 -16.60
N ASN A 37 -3.47 -5.00 -15.73
CA ASN A 37 -3.49 -3.54 -15.82
C ASN A 37 -2.03 -3.01 -15.79
N PRO A 38 -1.35 -2.93 -16.94
CA PRO A 38 0.05 -2.54 -17.02
C PRO A 38 0.30 -1.18 -16.34
N GLY A 39 1.30 -1.14 -15.45
CA GLY A 39 1.65 0.07 -14.70
C GLY A 39 0.91 0.24 -13.38
N PHE A 40 -0.08 -0.60 -13.06
CA PHE A 40 -0.66 -0.62 -11.72
C PHE A 40 0.23 -1.41 -10.76
N GLU A 41 0.71 -0.72 -9.73
CA GLU A 41 1.46 -1.29 -8.61
C GLU A 41 0.82 -0.88 -7.28
N SER A 42 0.88 -1.74 -6.27
CA SER A 42 0.33 -1.44 -4.95
C SER A 42 1.05 -2.21 -3.83
N TYR A 43 0.97 -1.66 -2.62
CA TYR A 43 1.28 -2.36 -1.38
C TYR A 43 0.02 -2.50 -0.53
N PHE A 44 -0.04 -3.56 0.25
CA PHE A 44 -0.98 -3.74 1.34
C PHE A 44 -0.24 -3.55 2.66
N VAL A 45 -0.82 -2.75 3.55
CA VAL A 45 -0.28 -2.47 4.88
C VAL A 45 -1.20 -3.11 5.90
N ASN A 46 -0.64 -3.90 6.81
CA ASN A 46 -1.30 -4.46 7.98
C ASN A 46 -0.80 -3.78 9.25
N GLY A 47 -1.64 -3.76 10.28
CA GLY A 47 -1.32 -3.31 11.63
C GLY A 47 -2.21 -4.00 12.66
#